data_AF-A0A7S2WSQ4-F1
#
_entry.id   AF-A0A7S2WSQ4-F1
#
_cell.length_a   1.000
_cell.length_b   1.000
_cell.length_c   1.000
_cell.angle_alpha   90.00
_cell.angle_beta   90.00
_cell.angle_gamma   90.00
#
_symmetry.space_group_name_H-M   'P 1'
#
loop_
_entity.id
_entity.type
_entity.pdbx_description
1 polymer ?
#
loop_
_entity_poly.entity_id
_entity_poly.type
_entity_poly.pdbx_seq_one_letter_code
_entity_poly.pdbx_strand_id
1 'polypeptide(L)'
;KTWINHYRKWYDSQKQLLAASSPVSGPGCARKKKAKKALRRRHRNSSDLPPWPDVNADLVCEHGNLARACTLRAKRRLIEPAAWKILKQHYPASHMFSTLDQECPICTANAAAYQEAKKRECEEVKQAREAEIVEPVLQRLFQRRSGFPQHYHRGRTAIQSTGHRMPLLPGLYHVLPHSWLRAWRTYIRNHQAPRPLPPESSCLLCDAHMLPLETPHIEQFLGGLRESPLQNLTEEEKNNQILCEILTDDEYEALVELYPSDFHLCFSVDPDVFGVQWKSEPCRVCDAAHTNAQVQSVRMRQRRRSRED
;
A
#
# COMPACT_ATOMS: atom_id res chain seq x y z
N LYS A 1 -5.51 45.93 12.35
CA LYS A 1 -4.74 47.21 12.40
C LYS A 1 -3.23 47.03 12.67
N THR A 2 -2.75 45.93 13.26
CA THR A 2 -1.32 45.73 13.64
C THR A 2 -0.38 45.34 12.49
N TRP A 3 -0.83 44.54 11.53
CA TRP A 3 0.06 44.04 10.46
C TRP A 3 0.48 45.10 9.43
N ILE A 4 -0.34 46.12 9.17
CA ILE A 4 -0.04 47.21 8.21
C ILE A 4 1.13 48.06 8.71
N ASN A 5 1.18 48.35 10.02
CA ASN A 5 2.28 49.09 10.61
C ASN A 5 3.57 48.26 10.62
N HIS A 6 3.47 46.95 10.81
CA HIS A 6 4.62 46.03 10.66
C HIS A 6 5.10 45.97 9.21
N TYR A 7 4.18 45.93 8.25
CA TYR A 7 4.49 45.94 6.82
C TYR A 7 5.18 47.25 6.41
N ARG A 8 4.68 48.42 6.85
CA ARG A 8 5.32 49.72 6.60
C ARG A 8 6.73 49.78 7.17
N LYS A 9 6.90 49.44 8.46
CA LYS A 9 8.23 49.42 9.10
C LYS A 9 9.20 48.47 8.40
N TRP A 10 8.72 47.30 7.98
CA TRP A 10 9.51 46.34 7.23
C TRP A 10 9.89 46.87 5.84
N TYR A 11 8.95 47.50 5.12
CA TYR A 11 9.19 48.09 3.79
C TYR A 11 10.21 49.22 3.86
N ASP A 12 10.07 50.11 4.85
CA ASP A 12 11.03 51.20 5.08
C ASP A 12 12.43 50.67 5.41
N SER A 13 12.51 49.59 6.20
CA SER A 13 13.77 48.90 6.49
C SER A 13 14.40 48.24 5.25
N GLN A 14 13.59 47.65 4.35
CA GLN A 14 14.11 47.08 3.10
C GLN A 14 14.56 48.14 2.10
N LYS A 15 13.87 49.28 2.05
CA LYS A 15 14.27 50.43 1.24
C LYS A 15 15.66 50.96 1.64
N GLN A 16 15.98 50.91 2.94
CA GLN A 16 17.30 51.26 3.46
C GLN A 16 18.37 50.22 3.10
N LEU A 17 18.04 48.92 3.08
CA LEU A 17 18.98 47.84 2.73
C LEU A 17 19.28 47.76 1.22
N LEU A 18 18.26 47.98 0.38
CA LEU A 18 18.42 48.03 -1.09
C LEU A 18 19.22 49.25 -1.55
N ALA A 19 19.17 50.35 -0.81
CA ALA A 19 20.04 51.51 -1.05
C ALA A 19 21.53 51.22 -0.76
N ALA A 20 21.85 50.09 -0.10
CA ALA A 20 23.18 49.76 0.38
C ALA A 20 23.88 48.60 -0.37
N SER A 21 23.29 48.00 -1.42
CA SER A 21 23.86 46.80 -2.07
C SER A 21 23.87 46.82 -3.60
N SER A 22 25.03 46.51 -4.21
CA SER A 22 25.25 46.29 -5.66
C SER A 22 25.36 44.77 -5.97
N PRO A 23 25.00 44.29 -7.19
CA PRO A 23 24.77 42.85 -7.42
C PRO A 23 25.91 42.11 -8.14
N VAL A 24 26.10 40.83 -7.78
CA VAL A 24 26.91 39.81 -8.49
C VAL A 24 26.00 38.66 -8.92
N SER A 25 26.23 38.14 -10.12
CA SER A 25 25.38 37.24 -10.90
C SER A 25 25.89 35.78 -11.00
N GLY A 26 24.97 34.81 -11.15
CA GLY A 26 25.28 33.45 -11.64
C GLY A 26 24.11 32.42 -11.58
N PRO A 27 23.98 31.44 -12.50
CA PRO A 27 22.67 30.92 -12.94
C PRO A 27 22.40 29.38 -12.85
N GLY A 28 21.10 29.01 -12.95
CA GLY A 28 20.54 27.74 -13.50
C GLY A 28 20.29 26.54 -12.55
N CYS A 29 19.39 25.55 -12.76
CA CYS A 29 18.19 25.32 -13.60
C CYS A 29 17.44 24.03 -13.11
N ALA A 30 16.16 23.82 -13.50
CA ALA A 30 15.36 22.57 -13.61
C ALA A 30 14.48 22.00 -12.44
N ARG A 31 13.13 21.99 -12.62
CA ARG A 31 12.15 20.86 -12.43
C ARG A 31 10.68 21.33 -12.24
N LYS A 32 9.85 21.32 -13.30
CA LYS A 32 8.58 22.08 -13.45
C LYS A 32 7.36 21.76 -12.54
N LYS A 33 7.22 20.61 -11.87
CA LYS A 33 6.10 20.38 -10.89
C LYS A 33 6.51 20.58 -9.42
N LYS A 34 7.76 20.21 -9.08
CA LYS A 34 8.41 20.72 -7.87
C LYS A 34 8.68 22.22 -7.97
N ALA A 35 8.73 22.79 -9.19
CA ALA A 35 8.97 24.20 -9.44
C ALA A 35 7.87 25.09 -8.88
N LYS A 36 6.56 24.76 -8.92
CA LYS A 36 5.57 25.70 -8.36
C LYS A 36 5.66 25.79 -6.82
N LYS A 37 5.94 24.67 -6.14
CA LYS A 37 6.15 24.63 -4.67
C LYS A 37 7.55 25.14 -4.27
N ALA A 38 8.57 24.89 -5.10
CA ALA A 38 9.93 25.38 -4.92
C ALA A 38 10.07 26.85 -5.31
N LEU A 39 9.27 27.36 -6.25
CA LEU A 39 9.12 28.77 -6.60
C LEU A 39 8.40 29.48 -5.45
N ARG A 40 7.31 28.93 -4.92
CA ARG A 40 6.66 29.43 -3.69
C ARG A 40 7.57 29.42 -2.46
N ARG A 41 8.47 28.43 -2.32
CA ARG A 41 9.48 28.37 -1.25
C ARG A 41 10.68 29.27 -1.52
N ARG A 42 11.16 29.36 -2.76
CA ARG A 42 12.21 30.30 -3.19
C ARG A 42 11.72 31.71 -2.95
N HIS A 43 10.54 32.08 -3.41
CA HIS A 43 9.92 33.36 -3.12
C HIS A 43 9.66 33.69 -1.65
N ARG A 44 9.64 32.69 -0.76
CA ARG A 44 9.59 32.91 0.69
C ARG A 44 10.97 33.01 1.33
N ASN A 45 12.02 32.46 0.69
CA ASN A 45 13.37 32.31 1.23
C ASN A 45 14.46 33.01 0.38
N SER A 46 14.12 33.61 -0.76
CA SER A 46 15.00 34.39 -1.62
C SER A 46 15.07 35.79 -1.07
N SER A 47 16.27 36.34 -1.03
CA SER A 47 16.57 37.76 -0.85
C SER A 47 15.91 38.68 -1.89
N ASP A 48 15.18 38.13 -2.87
CA ASP A 48 14.24 38.86 -3.73
C ASP A 48 13.05 39.32 -2.88
N LEU A 49 13.31 40.35 -2.09
CA LEU A 49 12.34 41.05 -1.30
C LEU A 49 11.38 41.79 -2.24
N PRO A 50 10.09 41.94 -1.85
CA PRO A 50 9.15 42.80 -2.53
C PRO A 50 9.75 44.15 -3.00
N PRO A 51 9.26 44.73 -4.10
CA PRO A 51 7.88 44.55 -4.53
C PRO A 51 7.75 43.57 -5.70
N TRP A 52 7.07 42.46 -5.42
CA TRP A 52 6.32 41.74 -6.43
C TRP A 52 5.45 42.74 -7.20
N PRO A 53 5.22 42.59 -8.50
CA PRO A 53 4.33 43.51 -9.21
C PRO A 53 2.91 43.52 -8.63
N ASP A 54 2.46 42.37 -8.14
CA ASP A 54 1.11 42.11 -7.64
C ASP A 54 1.16 41.39 -6.28
N VAL A 55 0.53 41.96 -5.26
CA VAL A 55 0.44 41.41 -3.90
C VAL A 55 -0.47 40.17 -3.82
N ASN A 56 -1.34 40.00 -4.81
CA ASN A 56 -2.35 38.95 -4.94
C ASN A 56 -2.01 37.94 -6.05
N ALA A 57 -0.78 37.93 -6.57
CA ALA A 57 -0.37 37.04 -7.66
C ALA A 57 -0.62 35.54 -7.37
N ASP A 58 -0.69 35.13 -6.10
CA ASP A 58 -1.00 33.77 -5.67
C ASP A 58 -2.50 33.49 -5.50
N LEU A 59 -3.33 34.54 -5.50
CA LEU A 59 -4.80 34.46 -5.45
C LEU A 59 -5.41 34.38 -6.84
N VAL A 60 -4.70 34.75 -7.91
CA VAL A 60 -5.21 34.69 -9.29
C VAL A 60 -4.76 33.39 -9.96
N CYS A 61 -5.67 32.72 -10.67
CA CYS A 61 -5.32 31.61 -11.55
C CYS A 61 -4.83 32.11 -12.92
N GLU A 62 -4.40 31.20 -13.79
CA GLU A 62 -3.98 31.54 -15.16
C GLU A 62 -5.09 32.13 -16.03
N HIS A 63 -6.35 31.94 -15.64
CA HIS A 63 -7.52 32.52 -16.31
C HIS A 63 -7.89 33.93 -15.81
N GLY A 64 -7.02 34.58 -15.01
CA GLY A 64 -7.25 35.92 -14.49
C GLY A 64 -8.32 36.02 -13.39
N ASN A 65 -8.85 34.90 -12.93
CA ASN A 65 -9.91 34.82 -11.92
C ASN A 65 -9.36 34.39 -10.57
N LEU A 66 -10.17 34.51 -9.52
CA LEU A 66 -9.81 34.02 -8.19
C LEU A 66 -9.52 32.51 -8.25
N ALA A 67 -8.29 32.09 -7.92
CA ALA A 67 -7.90 30.70 -7.83
C ALA A 67 -8.76 29.95 -6.81
N ARG A 68 -8.71 28.62 -6.77
CA ARG A 68 -9.38 27.86 -5.71
C ARG A 68 -8.60 27.91 -4.40
N ALA A 69 -9.29 27.96 -3.26
CA ALA A 69 -8.63 27.84 -1.96
C ALA A 69 -8.03 26.43 -1.83
N CYS A 70 -6.72 26.29 -2.08
CA CYS A 70 -6.05 24.98 -2.14
C CYS A 70 -6.12 24.14 -0.85
N THR A 71 -6.51 24.72 0.30
CA THR A 71 -6.70 23.96 1.55
C THR A 71 -7.83 24.56 2.37
N LEU A 72 -8.56 23.72 3.11
CA LEU A 72 -9.57 24.13 4.10
C LEU A 72 -9.03 25.10 5.18
N ARG A 73 -7.71 25.17 5.35
CA ARG A 73 -7.03 26.05 6.32
C ARG A 73 -6.54 27.38 5.72
N ALA A 74 -6.52 27.52 4.39
CA ALA A 74 -6.17 28.77 3.72
C ALA A 74 -7.39 29.69 3.70
N LYS A 75 -7.74 30.25 4.87
CA LYS A 75 -8.83 31.23 4.98
C LYS A 75 -8.37 32.53 4.32
N ARG A 76 -8.97 32.86 3.18
CA ARG A 76 -8.91 34.23 2.63
C ARG A 76 -9.49 35.18 3.66
N ARG A 77 -8.87 36.35 3.81
CA ARG A 77 -9.34 37.41 4.71
C ARG A 77 -9.64 38.64 3.89
N LEU A 78 -10.73 39.31 4.24
CA LEU A 78 -11.05 40.61 3.68
C LEU A 78 -10.07 41.64 4.19
N ILE A 79 -9.63 42.52 3.29
CA ILE A 79 -8.79 43.66 3.59
C ILE A 79 -9.67 44.90 3.58
N GLU A 80 -9.55 45.74 4.62
CA GLU A 80 -10.29 47.00 4.69
C GLU A 80 -9.91 47.92 3.51
N PRO A 81 -10.85 48.71 2.95
CA PRO A 81 -10.57 49.57 1.79
C PRO A 81 -9.40 50.54 1.99
N ALA A 82 -9.25 51.10 3.20
CA ALA A 82 -8.13 51.99 3.54
C ALA A 82 -6.78 51.27 3.49
N ALA A 83 -6.74 50.01 3.94
CA ALA A 83 -5.55 49.18 3.88
C ALA A 83 -5.20 48.79 2.44
N TRP A 84 -6.22 48.48 1.62
CA TRP A 84 -6.04 48.19 0.21
C TRP A 84 -5.51 49.39 -0.58
N LYS A 85 -5.97 50.61 -0.28
CA LYS A 85 -5.46 51.85 -0.88
C LYS A 85 -3.95 52.01 -0.66
N ILE A 86 -3.46 51.66 0.54
CA ILE A 86 -2.02 51.68 0.85
C ILE A 86 -1.30 50.60 0.04
N LEU A 87 -1.80 49.36 0.00
CA LEU A 87 -1.20 48.28 -0.78
C LEU A 87 -1.10 48.64 -2.27
N LYS A 88 -2.13 49.25 -2.84
CA LYS A 88 -2.18 49.62 -4.27
C LYS A 88 -1.13 50.67 -4.65
N GLN A 89 -0.72 51.54 -3.72
CA GLN A 89 0.38 52.49 -3.93
C GLN A 89 1.73 51.79 -4.12
N HIS A 90 1.95 50.67 -3.42
CA HIS A 90 3.19 49.89 -3.50
C HIS A 90 3.12 48.79 -4.56
N TYR A 91 1.91 48.33 -4.90
CA TYR A 91 1.66 47.21 -5.81
C TYR A 91 0.61 47.58 -6.87
N PRO A 92 0.95 48.46 -7.82
CA PRO A 92 -0.02 49.02 -8.76
C PRO A 92 -0.64 47.97 -9.69
N ALA A 93 0.05 46.86 -9.98
CA ALA A 93 -0.51 45.78 -10.79
C ALA A 93 -1.47 44.85 -10.01
N SER A 94 -1.74 45.10 -8.72
CA SER A 94 -2.57 44.20 -7.92
C SER A 94 -4.03 44.18 -8.31
N HIS A 95 -4.61 42.99 -8.42
CA HIS A 95 -6.04 42.83 -8.67
C HIS A 95 -6.87 42.95 -7.38
N MET A 96 -7.95 43.71 -7.42
CA MET A 96 -8.90 43.82 -6.31
C MET A 96 -10.01 42.79 -6.51
N PHE A 97 -10.30 42.01 -5.48
CA PHE A 97 -11.42 41.08 -5.48
C PHE A 97 -12.47 41.50 -4.45
N SER A 98 -13.73 41.42 -4.84
CA SER A 98 -14.91 41.60 -4.00
C SER A 98 -15.26 40.32 -3.25
N THR A 99 -16.09 40.43 -2.20
CA THR A 99 -16.73 39.27 -1.56
C THR A 99 -17.68 38.51 -2.49
N LEU A 100 -18.15 39.18 -3.54
CA LEU A 100 -19.03 38.59 -4.56
C LEU A 100 -18.26 37.80 -5.62
N ASP A 101 -16.94 37.98 -5.71
CA ASP A 101 -16.13 37.28 -6.70
C ASP A 101 -16.03 35.80 -6.34
N GLN A 102 -16.44 34.97 -7.28
CA GLN A 102 -16.41 33.52 -7.13
C GLN A 102 -15.06 32.94 -7.52
N GLU A 103 -14.80 31.71 -7.08
CA GLU A 103 -13.67 30.96 -7.59
C GLU A 103 -13.82 30.74 -9.10
N CYS A 104 -12.69 30.76 -9.81
CA CYS A 104 -12.64 30.61 -11.25
C CYS A 104 -13.47 29.39 -11.71
N PRO A 105 -14.51 29.59 -12.53
CA PRO A 105 -15.40 28.50 -12.95
C PRO A 105 -14.65 27.42 -13.72
N ILE A 106 -13.64 27.81 -14.53
CA ILE A 106 -12.80 26.87 -15.28
C ILE A 106 -11.95 26.01 -14.33
N CYS A 107 -11.29 26.62 -13.34
CA CYS A 107 -10.49 25.86 -12.36
C CYS A 107 -11.36 24.95 -11.48
N THR A 108 -12.59 25.38 -11.17
CA THR A 108 -13.56 24.59 -10.41
C THR A 108 -14.06 23.40 -11.22
N ALA A 109 -14.45 23.61 -12.48
CA ALA A 109 -14.85 22.56 -13.39
C ALA A 109 -13.70 21.55 -13.63
N ASN A 110 -12.49 22.02 -13.93
CA ASN A 110 -11.33 21.16 -14.15
C ASN A 110 -10.99 20.31 -12.92
N ALA A 111 -11.09 20.88 -11.73
CA ALA A 111 -10.81 20.14 -10.51
C ALA A 111 -11.92 19.14 -10.16
N ALA A 112 -13.19 19.48 -10.41
CA ALA A 112 -14.29 18.53 -10.28
C ALA A 112 -14.13 17.37 -11.27
N ALA A 113 -13.84 17.66 -12.54
CA ALA A 113 -13.57 16.67 -13.58
C ALA A 113 -12.37 15.77 -13.22
N TYR A 114 -11.30 16.34 -12.67
CA TYR A 114 -10.16 15.56 -12.18
C TYR A 114 -10.52 14.62 -11.03
N GLN A 115 -11.32 15.09 -10.05
CA GLN A 115 -11.75 14.23 -8.94
C GLN A 115 -12.68 13.11 -9.43
N GLU A 116 -13.59 13.41 -10.35
CA GLU A 116 -14.49 12.42 -10.93
C GLU A 116 -13.71 11.39 -11.76
N ALA A 117 -12.76 11.83 -12.59
CA ALA A 117 -11.89 10.93 -13.34
C ALA A 117 -11.10 10.00 -12.39
N LYS A 118 -10.55 10.54 -11.31
CA LYS A 118 -9.83 9.75 -10.29
C LYS A 118 -10.76 8.75 -9.57
N LYS A 119 -11.99 9.16 -9.26
CA LYS A 119 -12.99 8.29 -8.65
C LYS A 119 -13.38 7.15 -9.60
N ARG A 120 -13.59 7.47 -10.88
CA ARG A 120 -13.88 6.49 -11.93
C ARG A 120 -12.74 5.49 -12.09
N GLU A 121 -11.49 5.95 -12.19
CA GLU A 121 -10.31 5.08 -12.23
C GLU A 121 -10.26 4.15 -10.99
N CYS A 122 -10.55 4.66 -9.80
CA CYS A 122 -10.62 3.86 -8.58
C CYS A 122 -11.72 2.79 -8.63
N GLU A 123 -12.89 3.12 -9.20
CA GLU A 123 -14.01 2.19 -9.35
C GLU A 123 -13.72 1.12 -10.41
N GLU A 124 -13.12 1.51 -11.54
CA GLU A 124 -12.67 0.59 -12.59
C GLU A 124 -11.67 -0.43 -12.03
N VAL A 125 -10.68 0.02 -11.24
CA VAL A 125 -9.72 -0.88 -10.56
C VAL A 125 -10.41 -1.81 -9.58
N LYS A 126 -11.41 -1.32 -8.84
CA LYS A 126 -12.18 -2.14 -7.90
C LYS A 126 -12.99 -3.22 -8.63
N GLN A 127 -13.69 -2.85 -9.69
CA GLN A 127 -14.47 -3.78 -10.53
C GLN A 127 -13.57 -4.84 -11.17
N ALA A 128 -12.40 -4.45 -11.71
CA ALA A 128 -11.44 -5.39 -12.27
C ALA A 128 -10.92 -6.40 -11.22
N ARG A 129 -10.72 -5.98 -9.97
CA ARG A 129 -10.29 -6.87 -8.88
C ARG A 129 -11.41 -7.78 -8.38
N GLU A 130 -12.64 -7.30 -8.34
CA GLU A 130 -13.81 -8.13 -8.03
C GLU A 130 -14.04 -9.19 -9.12
N ALA A 131 -13.73 -8.86 -10.39
CA ALA A 131 -13.79 -9.80 -11.50
C ALA A 131 -12.81 -10.99 -11.34
N GLU A 132 -11.64 -10.80 -10.72
CA GLU A 132 -10.68 -11.88 -10.44
C GLU A 132 -11.21 -12.91 -9.43
N ILE A 133 -12.21 -12.58 -8.63
CA ILE A 133 -12.81 -13.48 -7.63
C ILE A 133 -14.29 -13.78 -7.94
N VAL A 134 -14.68 -13.78 -9.22
CA VAL A 134 -16.04 -14.15 -9.63
C VAL A 134 -16.30 -15.64 -9.34
N GLU A 135 -15.29 -16.47 -9.52
CA GLU A 135 -15.39 -17.91 -9.29
C GLU A 135 -15.72 -18.24 -7.82
N PRO A 136 -16.79 -19.03 -7.54
CA PRO A 136 -17.21 -19.33 -6.17
C PRO A 136 -16.11 -19.97 -5.30
N VAL A 137 -15.20 -20.75 -5.90
CA VAL A 137 -14.04 -21.34 -5.22
C VAL A 137 -13.09 -20.26 -4.69
N LEU A 138 -12.79 -19.24 -5.50
CA LEU A 138 -11.93 -18.13 -5.12
C LEU A 138 -12.60 -17.21 -4.09
N GLN A 139 -13.93 -17.02 -4.16
CA GLN A 139 -14.66 -16.28 -3.14
C GLN A 139 -14.55 -16.94 -1.76
N ARG A 140 -14.70 -18.27 -1.69
CA ARG A 140 -14.51 -19.02 -0.44
C ARG A 140 -13.08 -18.88 0.06
N LEU A 141 -12.09 -19.05 -0.81
CA LEU A 141 -10.67 -18.88 -0.47
C LEU A 141 -10.34 -17.47 0.05
N PHE A 142 -10.93 -16.44 -0.55
CA PHE A 142 -10.77 -15.03 -0.18
C PHE A 142 -11.33 -14.71 1.21
N GLN A 143 -12.50 -15.27 1.54
CA GLN A 143 -13.18 -15.05 2.83
C GLN A 143 -12.58 -15.90 3.97
N ARG A 144 -11.82 -16.94 3.64
CA ARG A 144 -11.26 -17.92 4.58
C ARG A 144 -10.27 -17.30 5.57
N ARG A 145 -10.41 -17.72 6.83
CA ARG A 145 -9.49 -17.37 7.96
C ARG A 145 -8.91 -18.58 8.69
N SER A 146 -9.44 -19.77 8.44
CA SER A 146 -9.09 -21.01 9.14
C SER A 146 -7.73 -21.60 8.71
N GLY A 147 -7.25 -21.25 7.52
CA GLY A 147 -6.06 -21.82 6.90
C GLY A 147 -6.25 -23.20 6.26
N PHE A 148 -7.48 -23.70 6.18
CA PHE A 148 -7.83 -24.97 5.52
C PHE A 148 -9.30 -24.94 5.03
N PRO A 149 -9.67 -25.72 4.01
CA PRO A 149 -11.03 -25.77 3.46
C PRO A 149 -12.02 -26.37 4.47
N GLN A 150 -12.79 -25.51 5.15
CA GLN A 150 -13.75 -25.95 6.18
C GLN A 150 -14.81 -26.94 5.68
N HIS A 151 -15.18 -26.84 4.40
CA HIS A 151 -16.15 -27.74 3.76
C HIS A 151 -15.60 -29.16 3.53
N TYR A 152 -14.27 -29.35 3.61
CA TYR A 152 -13.59 -30.65 3.58
C TYR A 152 -13.15 -31.11 4.97
N HIS A 153 -13.61 -30.45 6.04
CA HIS A 153 -13.22 -30.81 7.40
C HIS A 153 -14.19 -31.80 8.02
N ARG A 154 -13.65 -32.92 8.49
CA ARG A 154 -14.38 -33.90 9.29
C ARG A 154 -14.59 -33.33 10.69
N GLY A 155 -15.83 -32.94 10.98
CA GLY A 155 -16.27 -32.53 12.32
C GLY A 155 -15.87 -33.53 13.42
N ARG A 156 -15.98 -33.11 14.68
CA ARG A 156 -15.55 -33.88 15.88
C ARG A 156 -16.17 -35.26 16.04
N THR A 157 -17.22 -35.56 15.30
CA THR A 157 -18.10 -36.72 15.51
C THR A 157 -17.63 -38.00 14.82
N ALA A 158 -16.67 -37.95 13.89
CA ALA A 158 -16.13 -39.14 13.24
C ALA A 158 -14.88 -39.65 13.99
N ILE A 159 -15.08 -40.30 15.13
CA ILE A 159 -14.03 -41.08 15.79
C ILE A 159 -13.87 -42.37 14.99
N GLN A 160 -12.75 -42.51 14.28
CA GLN A 160 -12.39 -43.76 13.62
C GLN A 160 -11.84 -44.75 14.65
N SER A 161 -12.08 -46.03 14.41
CA SER A 161 -11.69 -47.17 15.26
C SER A 161 -10.19 -47.28 15.52
N THR A 162 -9.36 -46.57 14.75
CA THR A 162 -7.90 -46.66 14.72
C THR A 162 -7.19 -45.55 15.51
N GLY A 163 -7.92 -44.69 16.22
CA GLY A 163 -7.34 -43.71 17.16
C GLY A 163 -6.63 -42.50 16.53
N HIS A 164 -6.38 -42.50 15.22
CA HIS A 164 -5.85 -41.35 14.48
C HIS A 164 -6.99 -40.64 13.72
N ARG A 165 -7.15 -39.34 13.97
CA ARG A 165 -8.25 -38.56 13.40
C ARG A 165 -7.71 -37.63 12.31
N MET A 166 -7.75 -38.12 11.06
CA MET A 166 -7.49 -37.29 9.89
C MET A 166 -8.56 -36.19 9.78
N PRO A 167 -8.21 -34.89 9.88
CA PRO A 167 -9.19 -33.81 9.89
C PRO A 167 -9.79 -33.52 8.51
N LEU A 168 -9.13 -33.95 7.42
CA LEU A 168 -9.57 -33.71 6.05
C LEU A 168 -10.29 -34.94 5.46
N LEU A 169 -11.19 -34.69 4.52
CA LEU A 169 -11.75 -35.73 3.65
C LEU A 169 -10.65 -36.26 2.68
N PRO A 170 -10.86 -37.43 2.07
CA PRO A 170 -10.01 -37.89 0.98
C PRO A 170 -10.00 -36.92 -0.21
N GLY A 171 -8.84 -36.77 -0.84
CA GLY A 171 -8.67 -35.87 -1.98
C GLY A 171 -7.25 -35.36 -2.14
N LEU A 172 -7.03 -34.55 -3.18
CA LEU A 172 -5.78 -33.85 -3.46
C LEU A 172 -5.83 -32.45 -2.85
N TYR A 173 -4.75 -32.08 -2.18
CA TYR A 173 -4.61 -30.80 -1.49
C TYR A 173 -3.26 -30.14 -1.82
N HIS A 174 -3.26 -28.81 -1.83
CA HIS A 174 -2.09 -27.98 -2.09
C HIS A 174 -1.74 -27.14 -0.86
N VAL A 175 -0.47 -26.79 -0.72
CA VAL A 175 0.04 -25.97 0.38
C VAL A 175 0.66 -24.71 -0.18
N LEU A 176 0.19 -23.55 0.29
CA LEU A 176 0.72 -22.24 -0.12
C LEU A 176 1.16 -21.40 1.09
N PRO A 177 2.20 -20.55 0.93
CA PRO A 177 2.60 -19.62 1.97
C PRO A 177 1.46 -18.67 2.36
N HIS A 178 1.15 -18.61 3.66
CA HIS A 178 0.11 -17.73 4.23
C HIS A 178 0.40 -16.26 3.95
N SER A 179 1.67 -15.85 3.93
CA SER A 179 2.09 -14.48 3.61
C SER A 179 1.65 -14.05 2.21
N TRP A 180 1.70 -14.98 1.25
CA TRP A 180 1.28 -14.71 -0.12
C TRP A 180 -0.24 -14.57 -0.20
N LEU A 181 -1.00 -15.50 0.39
CA LEU A 181 -2.46 -15.43 0.42
C LEU A 181 -2.95 -14.18 1.15
N ARG A 182 -2.25 -13.73 2.19
CA ARG A 182 -2.52 -12.46 2.86
C ARG A 182 -2.30 -11.28 1.92
N ALA A 183 -1.19 -11.25 1.16
CA ALA A 183 -0.92 -10.21 0.17
C ALA A 183 -1.98 -10.18 -0.93
N TRP A 184 -2.38 -11.34 -1.45
CA TRP A 184 -3.47 -11.48 -2.42
C TRP A 184 -4.81 -10.96 -1.86
N ARG A 185 -5.22 -11.36 -0.66
CA ARG A 185 -6.43 -10.83 -0.02
C ARG A 185 -6.37 -9.31 0.20
N THR A 186 -5.19 -8.77 0.53
CA THR A 186 -4.98 -7.32 0.65
C THR A 186 -5.09 -6.62 -0.70
N TYR A 187 -4.54 -7.20 -1.76
CA TYR A 187 -4.69 -6.72 -3.13
C TYR A 187 -6.17 -6.63 -3.52
N ILE A 188 -6.95 -7.69 -3.33
CA ILE A 188 -8.38 -7.67 -3.67
C ILE A 188 -9.15 -6.60 -2.87
N ARG A 189 -8.86 -6.42 -1.57
CA ARG A 189 -9.58 -5.45 -0.70
C ARG A 189 -9.19 -3.99 -0.92
N ASN A 190 -7.92 -3.72 -1.21
CA ASN A 190 -7.37 -2.38 -1.22
C ASN A 190 -6.86 -2.02 -2.62
N HIS A 191 -7.58 -1.15 -3.34
CA HIS A 191 -7.22 -0.67 -4.68
C HIS A 191 -5.80 -0.07 -4.79
N GLN A 192 -5.19 0.36 -3.68
CA GLN A 192 -3.81 0.89 -3.65
C GLN A 192 -2.76 -0.20 -3.43
N ALA A 193 -3.14 -1.37 -2.97
CA ALA A 193 -2.21 -2.48 -2.80
C ALA A 193 -1.76 -2.99 -4.18
N PRO A 194 -0.46 -3.30 -4.34
CA PRO A 194 0.07 -3.85 -5.58
C PRO A 194 -0.48 -5.26 -5.81
N ARG A 195 -0.58 -5.66 -7.07
CA ARG A 195 -0.86 -7.06 -7.44
C ARG A 195 0.28 -7.93 -6.91
N PRO A 196 0.00 -9.04 -6.19
CA PRO A 196 1.06 -9.94 -5.78
C PRO A 196 1.70 -10.56 -7.02
N LEU A 197 3.01 -10.81 -6.95
CA LEU A 197 3.68 -11.70 -7.90
C LEU A 197 3.09 -13.12 -7.76
N PRO A 198 3.32 -14.03 -8.71
CA PRO A 198 2.90 -15.42 -8.52
C PRO A 198 3.39 -16.05 -7.20
N PRO A 199 2.67 -17.04 -6.65
CA PRO A 199 3.03 -17.64 -5.38
C PRO A 199 4.40 -18.31 -5.48
N GLU A 200 5.34 -17.80 -4.71
CA GLU A 200 6.69 -18.34 -4.61
C GLU A 200 6.73 -19.38 -3.49
N SER A 201 6.53 -20.64 -3.86
CA SER A 201 6.61 -21.78 -2.94
C SER A 201 8.05 -22.26 -2.72
N SER A 202 9.05 -21.59 -3.32
CA SER A 202 10.48 -21.89 -3.12
C SER A 202 10.91 -21.72 -1.66
N CYS A 203 10.20 -20.90 -0.88
CA CYS A 203 10.43 -20.74 0.55
C CYS A 203 10.08 -22.01 1.34
N LEU A 204 9.29 -22.91 0.76
CA LEU A 204 8.97 -24.22 1.33
C LEU A 204 9.99 -25.29 0.94
N LEU A 205 11.08 -24.93 0.27
CA LEU A 205 12.16 -25.85 -0.10
C LEU A 205 13.39 -25.62 0.78
N CYS A 206 14.08 -26.71 1.08
CA CYS A 206 15.40 -26.68 1.68
C CYS A 206 16.39 -26.10 0.67
N ASP A 207 17.11 -25.03 1.04
CA ASP A 207 18.12 -24.42 0.17
C ASP A 207 19.21 -25.41 -0.30
N ALA A 208 19.57 -26.40 0.51
CA ALA A 208 20.69 -27.30 0.23
C ALA A 208 20.31 -28.46 -0.70
N HIS A 209 19.10 -29.00 -0.52
CA HIS A 209 18.66 -30.23 -1.21
C HIS A 209 17.54 -29.98 -2.22
N MET A 210 16.96 -28.77 -2.24
CA MET A 210 15.79 -28.43 -3.04
C MET A 210 14.58 -29.35 -2.82
N LEU A 211 14.52 -29.95 -1.62
CA LEU A 211 13.43 -30.81 -1.16
C LEU A 211 12.48 -30.03 -0.25
N PRO A 212 11.17 -30.33 -0.23
CA PRO A 212 10.21 -29.68 0.66
C PRO A 212 10.64 -29.69 2.12
N LEU A 213 10.48 -28.57 2.82
CA LEU A 213 10.62 -28.49 4.26
C LEU A 213 9.33 -28.96 4.92
N GLU A 214 9.46 -29.68 6.03
CA GLU A 214 8.31 -29.99 6.87
C GLU A 214 7.77 -28.70 7.49
N THR A 215 6.46 -28.53 7.43
CA THR A 215 5.74 -27.41 8.04
C THR A 215 5.02 -27.93 9.28
N PRO A 216 5.61 -27.83 10.50
CA PRO A 216 5.14 -28.55 11.68
C PRO A 216 3.68 -28.26 12.02
N HIS A 217 3.21 -27.03 11.80
CA HIS A 217 1.82 -26.65 12.06
C HIS A 217 0.83 -27.34 11.10
N ILE A 218 1.22 -27.64 9.87
CA ILE A 218 0.42 -28.43 8.93
C ILE A 218 0.41 -29.89 9.34
N GLU A 219 1.57 -30.46 9.68
CA GLU A 219 1.67 -31.86 10.11
C GLU A 219 0.87 -32.11 11.39
N GLN A 220 0.99 -31.24 12.39
CA GLN A 220 0.21 -31.32 13.61
C GLN A 220 -1.29 -31.19 13.36
N PHE A 221 -1.69 -30.34 12.41
CA PHE A 221 -3.09 -30.27 11.98
C PHE A 221 -3.52 -31.60 11.35
N LEU A 222 -2.80 -32.10 10.34
CA LEU A 222 -3.12 -33.35 9.63
C LEU A 222 -3.09 -34.58 10.55
N GLY A 223 -2.23 -34.60 11.57
CA GLY A 223 -2.17 -35.62 12.62
C GLY A 223 -3.27 -35.51 13.67
N GLY A 224 -4.16 -34.51 13.57
CA GLY A 224 -5.26 -34.29 14.51
C GLY A 224 -4.84 -33.70 15.86
N LEU A 225 -3.59 -33.24 15.99
CA LEU A 225 -3.06 -32.58 17.19
C LEU A 225 -3.53 -31.12 17.29
N ARG A 226 -3.98 -30.52 16.17
CA ARG A 226 -4.54 -29.16 16.12
C ARG A 226 -5.86 -29.12 15.36
N GLU A 227 -6.75 -28.23 15.78
CA GLU A 227 -8.04 -27.99 15.10
C GLU A 227 -7.91 -27.03 13.91
N SER A 228 -6.85 -26.23 13.86
CA SER A 228 -6.55 -25.32 12.75
C SER A 228 -5.04 -25.11 12.62
N PRO A 229 -4.51 -25.06 11.38
CA PRO A 229 -3.10 -24.80 11.11
C PRO A 229 -2.67 -23.36 11.44
N LEU A 230 -3.61 -22.41 11.56
CA LEU A 230 -3.30 -20.99 11.77
C LEU A 230 -3.75 -20.42 13.11
N GLN A 231 -4.52 -21.19 13.90
CA GLN A 231 -4.99 -20.74 15.21
C GLN A 231 -4.11 -21.26 16.34
N ASN A 232 -4.08 -20.52 17.45
CA ASN A 232 -3.33 -20.87 18.66
C ASN A 232 -1.82 -21.09 18.44
N LEU A 233 -1.26 -20.49 17.40
CA LEU A 233 0.18 -20.47 17.17
C LEU A 233 0.87 -19.64 18.24
N THR A 234 1.98 -20.13 18.78
CA THR A 234 2.84 -19.36 19.67
C THR A 234 3.48 -18.21 18.90
N GLU A 235 3.89 -17.14 19.60
CA GLU A 235 4.63 -16.05 18.96
C GLU A 235 5.96 -16.53 18.35
N GLU A 236 6.55 -17.58 18.91
CA GLU A 236 7.76 -18.20 18.36
C GLU A 236 7.48 -18.86 16.99
N GLU A 237 6.40 -19.65 16.89
CA GLU A 237 5.99 -20.27 15.63
C GLU A 237 5.68 -19.23 14.55
N LYS A 238 4.96 -18.16 14.92
CA LYS A 238 4.63 -17.08 13.98
C LYS A 238 5.86 -16.35 13.44
N ASN A 239 6.92 -16.24 14.25
CA ASN A 239 8.13 -15.48 13.90
C ASN A 239 9.21 -16.34 13.23
N ASN A 240 9.28 -17.63 13.56
CA ASN A 240 10.35 -18.52 13.14
C ASN A 240 9.97 -19.46 12.00
N GLN A 241 8.68 -19.63 11.70
CA GLN A 241 8.23 -20.58 10.68
C GLN A 241 7.50 -19.91 9.52
N ILE A 242 7.55 -20.56 8.37
CA ILE A 242 6.75 -20.18 7.20
C ILE A 242 5.35 -20.75 7.42
N LEU A 243 4.45 -19.87 7.83
CA LEU A 243 3.04 -20.24 7.94
C LEU A 243 2.47 -20.54 6.57
N CYS A 244 1.66 -21.58 6.50
CA CYS A 244 1.07 -22.10 5.27
C CYS A 244 -0.43 -22.34 5.44
N GLU A 245 -1.16 -22.29 4.32
CA GLU A 245 -2.56 -22.68 4.24
C GLU A 245 -2.72 -23.87 3.30
N ILE A 246 -3.72 -24.71 3.60
CA ILE A 246 -4.12 -25.85 2.77
C ILE A 246 -5.24 -25.40 1.83
N LEU A 247 -5.12 -25.72 0.55
CA LEU A 247 -6.10 -25.48 -0.50
C LEU A 247 -6.61 -26.81 -1.04
N THR A 248 -7.86 -26.86 -1.49
CA THR A 248 -8.33 -27.97 -2.34
C THR A 248 -7.70 -27.86 -3.73
N ASP A 249 -7.81 -28.93 -4.51
CA ASP A 249 -7.38 -28.95 -5.91
C ASP A 249 -8.06 -27.83 -6.73
N ASP A 250 -9.40 -27.77 -6.72
CA ASP A 250 -10.16 -26.72 -7.42
C ASP A 250 -9.79 -25.29 -7.01
N GLU A 251 -9.52 -25.06 -5.72
CA GLU A 251 -9.10 -23.74 -5.22
C GLU A 251 -7.71 -23.36 -5.75
N TYR A 252 -6.81 -24.35 -5.86
CA TYR A 252 -5.46 -24.15 -6.37
C TYR A 252 -5.45 -23.93 -7.89
N GLU A 253 -6.18 -24.75 -8.65
CA GLU A 253 -6.28 -24.62 -10.10
C GLU A 253 -6.81 -23.25 -10.51
N ALA A 254 -7.94 -22.82 -9.93
CA ALA A 254 -8.52 -21.50 -10.20
C ALA A 254 -7.57 -20.35 -9.84
N LEU A 255 -6.71 -20.54 -8.82
CA LEU A 255 -5.73 -19.53 -8.42
C LEU A 255 -4.54 -19.48 -9.39
N VAL A 256 -4.06 -20.63 -9.87
CA VAL A 256 -2.91 -20.73 -10.79
C VAL A 256 -3.24 -20.19 -12.18
N GLU A 257 -4.49 -20.29 -12.62
CA GLU A 257 -4.94 -19.63 -13.86
C GLU A 257 -4.69 -18.11 -13.83
N LEU A 258 -4.83 -17.48 -12.66
CA LEU A 258 -4.62 -16.04 -12.47
C LEU A 258 -3.17 -15.69 -12.06
N TYR A 259 -2.48 -16.64 -11.41
CA TYR A 259 -1.15 -16.48 -10.85
C TYR A 259 -0.29 -17.73 -11.13
N PRO A 260 0.19 -17.91 -12.38
CA PRO A 260 0.93 -19.11 -12.77
C PRO A 260 2.19 -19.30 -11.93
N SER A 261 2.35 -20.47 -11.32
CA SER A 261 3.50 -20.81 -10.49
C SER A 261 4.18 -22.08 -10.97
N ASP A 262 5.50 -22.04 -11.03
CA ASP A 262 6.33 -23.15 -11.54
C ASP A 262 6.48 -24.28 -10.51
N PHE A 263 6.21 -24.01 -9.23
CA PHE A 263 6.40 -24.98 -8.15
C PHE A 263 5.32 -24.84 -7.07
N HIS A 264 4.78 -25.98 -6.65
CA HIS A 264 3.84 -26.07 -5.54
C HIS A 264 4.04 -27.38 -4.76
N LEU A 265 3.68 -27.33 -3.49
CA LEU A 265 3.69 -28.48 -2.62
C LEU A 265 2.27 -29.05 -2.53
N CYS A 266 2.11 -30.35 -2.75
CA CYS A 266 0.82 -31.02 -2.65
C CYS A 266 0.91 -32.41 -2.01
N PHE A 267 -0.22 -32.86 -1.48
CA PHE A 267 -0.38 -34.16 -0.85
C PHE A 267 -1.79 -34.70 -1.12
N SER A 268 -1.93 -36.02 -1.13
CA SER A 268 -3.22 -36.69 -1.17
C SER A 268 -3.58 -37.29 0.19
N VAL A 269 -4.87 -37.28 0.51
CA VAL A 269 -5.44 -38.02 1.64
C VAL A 269 -6.12 -39.27 1.09
N ASP A 270 -5.62 -40.43 1.50
CA ASP A 270 -6.08 -41.74 1.04
C ASP A 270 -7.52 -42.03 1.55
N PRO A 271 -8.43 -42.58 0.71
CA PRO A 271 -9.80 -42.87 1.10
C PRO A 271 -9.97 -44.05 2.07
N ASP A 272 -9.04 -45.02 2.03
CA ASP A 272 -9.14 -46.27 2.77
C ASP A 272 -8.36 -46.20 4.08
N VAL A 273 -7.14 -45.69 4.02
CA VAL A 273 -6.21 -45.63 5.16
C VAL A 273 -6.34 -44.30 5.92
N PHE A 274 -6.85 -43.25 5.26
CA PHE A 274 -6.80 -41.86 5.75
C PHE A 274 -5.39 -41.40 6.10
N GLY A 275 -4.40 -41.96 5.39
CA GLY A 275 -3.01 -41.52 5.45
C GLY A 275 -2.78 -40.31 4.55
N VAL A 276 -1.78 -39.50 4.91
CA VAL A 276 -1.27 -38.41 4.06
C VAL A 276 -0.12 -38.95 3.21
N GLN A 277 -0.23 -38.81 1.90
CA GLN A 277 0.85 -39.11 0.97
C GLN A 277 1.29 -37.82 0.29
N TRP A 278 2.49 -37.35 0.62
CA TRP A 278 3.09 -36.20 -0.05
C TRP A 278 3.57 -36.59 -1.44
N LYS A 279 3.38 -35.73 -2.43
CA LYS A 279 3.86 -35.96 -3.80
C LYS A 279 5.40 -35.93 -3.89
N SER A 280 6.03 -35.20 -2.99
CA SER A 280 7.49 -35.12 -2.85
C SER A 280 7.86 -35.36 -1.40
N GLU A 281 8.89 -36.18 -1.18
CA GLU A 281 9.35 -36.47 0.18
C GLU A 281 9.98 -35.24 0.83
N PRO A 282 9.67 -34.97 2.12
CA PRO A 282 10.28 -33.85 2.82
C PRO A 282 11.78 -34.07 3.08
N CYS A 283 12.49 -32.97 3.23
CA CYS A 283 13.91 -32.91 3.50
C CYS A 283 14.23 -33.32 4.94
N ARG A 284 14.46 -34.61 5.18
CA ARG A 284 14.81 -35.16 6.51
C ARG A 284 16.18 -34.72 7.03
N VAL A 285 17.09 -34.32 6.15
CA VAL A 285 18.47 -33.92 6.53
C VAL A 285 18.52 -32.53 7.17
N CYS A 286 17.63 -31.64 6.75
CA CYS A 286 17.60 -30.24 7.17
C CYS A 286 16.39 -29.90 8.02
N ASP A 287 15.88 -30.92 8.73
CA ASP A 287 14.70 -30.87 9.57
C ASP A 287 14.48 -29.47 10.18
N ALA A 288 13.30 -28.90 9.93
CA ALA A 288 12.97 -27.52 10.26
C ALA A 288 13.07 -27.25 11.77
N ALA A 289 12.99 -28.31 12.59
CA ALA A 289 13.19 -28.25 14.03
C ALA A 289 14.67 -28.24 14.47
N HIS A 290 15.60 -28.78 13.67
CA HIS A 290 16.99 -29.01 14.06
C HIS A 290 18.03 -28.12 13.37
N THR A 291 17.68 -27.45 12.27
CA THR A 291 18.54 -26.40 11.71
C THR A 291 18.35 -25.09 12.46
N ASN A 292 19.05 -24.94 13.61
CA ASN A 292 19.25 -23.71 14.39
C ASN A 292 18.37 -22.54 13.96
N ALA A 293 17.32 -22.19 14.71
CA ALA A 293 16.43 -21.06 14.43
C ALA A 293 17.17 -19.72 14.11
N GLN A 294 18.44 -19.61 14.49
CA GLN A 294 19.35 -18.54 14.04
C GLN A 294 19.67 -18.53 12.53
N VAL A 295 19.84 -19.67 11.87
CA VAL A 295 20.24 -19.73 10.45
C VAL A 295 19.06 -19.38 9.52
N GLN A 296 17.85 -19.86 9.85
CA GLN A 296 16.64 -19.52 9.08
C GLN A 296 16.22 -18.04 9.28
N SER A 297 16.32 -17.51 10.50
CA SER A 297 16.00 -16.09 10.79
C SER A 297 17.00 -15.10 10.18
N VAL A 298 18.30 -15.45 10.10
CA VAL A 298 19.32 -14.62 9.44
C VAL A 298 19.12 -14.58 7.92
N ARG A 299 18.72 -15.69 7.28
CA ARG A 299 18.51 -15.75 5.83
C ARG A 299 17.20 -15.13 5.36
N MET A 300 16.11 -15.27 6.12
CA MET A 300 14.86 -14.51 5.91
C MET A 300 15.09 -12.99 5.95
N ARG A 301 15.98 -12.52 6.84
CA ARG A 301 16.39 -11.10 6.90
C ARG A 301 17.23 -10.67 5.70
N GLN A 302 18.11 -11.54 5.19
CA GLN A 302 18.92 -11.26 4.00
C GLN A 302 18.05 -11.16 2.73
N ARG A 303 17.07 -12.07 2.53
CA ARG A 303 16.12 -11.99 1.40
C ARG A 303 15.17 -10.80 1.49
N ARG A 304 14.83 -10.32 2.70
CA ARG A 304 14.07 -9.06 2.88
C ARG A 304 14.89 -7.83 2.49
N ARG A 305 16.17 -7.77 2.86
CA ARG A 305 17.06 -6.64 2.52
C ARG A 305 17.29 -6.51 1.02
N SER A 306 17.48 -7.62 0.30
CA SER A 306 17.67 -7.61 -1.15
C SER A 306 16.41 -7.26 -1.97
N ARG A 307 15.25 -7.06 -1.33
CA ARG A 307 14.00 -6.63 -1.99
C ARG A 307 13.66 -5.16 -1.76
N GLU A 308 14.39 -4.48 -0.86
CA GLU A 308 14.21 -3.05 -0.56
C GLU A 308 15.21 -2.15 -1.31
N ASP A 309 16.22 -2.76 -1.95
CA ASP A 309 17.15 -2.13 -2.91
C ASP A 309 16.69 -2.36 -4.36
#